data_AF-A0A1F8BLE0-F1
#
_entry.id   AF-A0A1F8BLE0-F1
#
_cell.length_a   1.000
_cell.length_b   1.000
_cell.length_c   1.000
_cell.angle_alpha   90.00
_cell.angle_beta   90.00
_cell.angle_gamma   90.00
#
_symmetry.space_group_name_H-M   'P 1'
#
loop_
_entity.id
_entity.type
_entity.pdbx_description
1 polymer ?
#
loop_
_entity_poly.entity_id
_entity_poly.type
_entity_poly.pdbx_seq_one_letter_code
_entity_poly.pdbx_strand_id
1 'polypeptide(L)'
;MNLFYFIPKNLLLHEVIHLFATLPFLFIVWKKTKSIKLIILTIFITIIIDIDHILDYFLYYGFSLDFIKFLKADYFSQSGHAYVLFHGWEWLALLVIINMKSMVNIKKKWKTFWFILLFAYTPHLILDSLNVGSFLFYSILYRLFHSFTYLV
;
A
#
# COMPACT_ATOMS: atom_id res chain seq x y z
N MET A 1 1.23 -12.45 24.98
CA MET A 1 -0.17 -12.25 24.59
C MET A 1 -0.22 -10.93 23.83
N ASN A 2 -0.08 -10.98 22.50
CA ASN A 2 0.13 -9.79 21.67
C ASN A 2 -1.24 -9.18 21.31
N LEU A 3 -1.47 -7.95 21.77
CA LEU A 3 -2.74 -7.23 21.71
C LEU A 3 -3.07 -6.61 20.32
N PHE A 4 -2.36 -6.99 19.25
CA PHE A 4 -2.40 -6.24 17.98
C PHE A 4 -2.57 -7.09 16.70
N TYR A 5 -3.06 -8.33 16.75
CA TYR A 5 -3.43 -9.04 15.53
C TYR A 5 -4.85 -8.72 15.10
N PHE A 6 -5.06 -7.51 14.59
CA PHE A 6 -6.26 -7.14 13.83
C PHE A 6 -5.93 -7.16 12.34
N ILE A 7 -5.42 -8.28 11.83
CA ILE A 7 -5.32 -8.50 10.39
C ILE A 7 -6.67 -9.07 9.95
N PRO A 8 -7.54 -8.30 9.28
CA PRO A 8 -8.67 -8.93 8.62
C PRO A 8 -8.09 -9.88 7.56
N LYS A 9 -8.41 -11.17 7.65
CA LYS A 9 -8.10 -12.20 6.65
C LYS A 9 -8.94 -12.01 5.39
N ASN A 10 -9.14 -10.76 4.99
CA ASN A 10 -10.05 -10.36 3.94
C ASN A 10 -9.55 -9.06 3.33
N LEU A 11 -9.09 -9.16 2.08
CA LEU A 11 -8.53 -8.06 1.32
C LEU A 11 -9.55 -6.93 1.14
N LEU A 12 -10.83 -7.24 0.92
CA LEU A 12 -11.88 -6.22 0.75
C LEU A 12 -12.04 -5.36 2.01
N LEU A 13 -12.05 -5.99 3.18
CA LEU A 13 -12.13 -5.24 4.43
C LEU A 13 -10.87 -4.39 4.66
N HIS A 14 -9.70 -4.93 4.33
CA HIS A 14 -8.43 -4.21 4.42
C HIS A 14 -8.45 -2.96 3.54
N GLU A 15 -8.90 -3.08 2.29
CA GLU A 15 -9.08 -1.98 1.34
C GLU A 15 -10.03 -0.89 1.87
N VAL A 16 -11.14 -1.28 2.50
CA VAL A 16 -12.04 -0.32 3.14
C VAL A 16 -11.31 0.46 4.25
N ILE A 17 -10.51 -0.22 5.08
CA ILE A 17 -9.72 0.44 6.13
C ILE A 17 -8.68 1.38 5.52
N HIS A 18 -8.01 1.00 4.43
CA HIS A 18 -7.09 1.89 3.69
C HIS A 18 -7.78 3.18 3.21
N LEU A 19 -9.01 3.08 2.69
CA LEU A 19 -9.78 4.24 2.28
C LEU A 19 -10.07 5.17 3.47
N PHE A 20 -10.46 4.62 4.62
CA PHE A 20 -10.66 5.41 5.85
C PHE A 20 -9.37 6.07 6.33
N ALA A 21 -8.25 5.34 6.35
CA ALA A 21 -6.94 5.86 6.72
C ALA A 21 -6.46 6.97 5.77
N THR A 22 -6.93 6.97 4.52
CA THR A 22 -6.58 7.98 3.51
C THR A 22 -7.41 9.27 3.64
N LEU A 23 -8.54 9.28 4.37
CA LEU A 23 -9.42 10.46 4.49
C LEU A 23 -8.70 11.77 4.93
N PRO A 24 -7.80 11.77 5.93
CA PRO A 24 -7.05 12.97 6.30
C PRO A 24 -6.19 13.50 5.14
N PHE A 25 -5.61 12.62 4.34
CA PHE A 25 -4.78 12.96 3.18
C PHE A 25 -5.63 13.53 2.05
N LEU A 26 -6.82 12.96 1.79
CA LEU A 26 -7.80 13.52 0.86
C LEU A 26 -8.19 14.95 1.26
N PHE A 27 -8.48 15.19 2.54
CA PHE A 27 -8.81 16.52 3.02
C PHE A 27 -7.68 17.53 2.75
N ILE A 28 -6.42 17.14 2.97
CA ILE A 28 -5.26 17.99 2.70
C ILE A 28 -5.12 18.26 1.19
N VAL A 29 -5.23 17.23 0.34
CA VAL A 29 -5.18 17.37 -1.13
C VAL A 29 -6.28 18.33 -1.60
N TRP A 30 -7.51 18.17 -1.10
CA TRP A 30 -8.63 19.06 -1.44
C TRP A 30 -8.36 20.50 -1.00
N LYS A 31 -7.93 20.69 0.26
CA LYS A 31 -7.65 22.03 0.80
C LYS A 31 -6.60 22.79 -0.02
N LYS A 32 -5.59 22.08 -0.53
CA LYS A 32 -4.48 22.68 -1.29
C LYS A 32 -4.76 22.85 -2.79
N THR A 33 -5.56 21.98 -3.38
CA THR A 33 -5.74 21.94 -4.84
C THR A 33 -7.13 22.36 -5.31
N LYS A 34 -8.14 22.21 -4.45
CA LYS A 34 -9.58 22.36 -4.77
C LYS A 34 -10.00 21.51 -5.97
N SER A 35 -9.33 20.38 -6.21
CA SER A 35 -9.53 19.53 -7.39
C SER A 35 -10.11 18.17 -7.01
N ILE A 36 -11.37 17.92 -7.40
CA ILE A 36 -12.03 16.63 -7.21
C ILE A 36 -11.30 15.53 -8.00
N LYS A 37 -10.77 15.88 -9.18
CA LYS A 37 -9.98 14.96 -10.00
C LYS A 37 -8.79 14.38 -9.23
N LEU A 38 -8.10 15.22 -8.45
CA LEU A 38 -6.94 14.75 -7.66
C LEU A 38 -7.37 13.91 -6.46
N ILE A 39 -8.54 14.16 -5.88
CA ILE A 39 -9.14 13.32 -4.83
C ILE A 39 -9.46 11.92 -5.36
N ILE A 40 -10.16 11.84 -6.49
CA ILE A 40 -10.47 10.57 -7.16
C ILE A 40 -9.18 9.82 -7.50
N LEU A 41 -8.17 10.54 -7.99
CA LEU A 41 -6.87 9.94 -8.28
C LEU A 41 -6.18 9.40 -7.02
N THR A 42 -6.21 10.12 -5.89
CA THR A 42 -5.66 9.62 -4.62
C THR A 42 -6.36 8.33 -4.19
N ILE A 43 -7.70 8.30 -4.20
CA ILE A 43 -8.50 7.12 -3.86
C ILE A 43 -8.15 5.93 -4.77
N PHE A 44 -8.11 6.18 -6.08
CA PHE A 44 -7.80 5.14 -7.06
C PHE A 44 -6.41 4.55 -6.84
N ILE A 45 -5.41 5.40 -6.55
CA ILE A 45 -4.05 4.94 -6.27
C ILE A 45 -3.99 4.15 -4.97
N THR A 46 -4.70 4.57 -3.91
CA THR A 46 -4.77 3.81 -2.65
C THR A 46 -5.20 2.37 -2.91
N ILE A 47 -6.23 2.16 -3.75
CA ILE A 47 -6.74 0.82 -4.05
C ILE A 47 -5.79 0.02 -4.96
N ILE A 48 -5.19 0.67 -5.96
CA ILE A 48 -4.40 -0.05 -6.98
C ILE A 48 -3.05 -0.54 -6.46
N ILE A 49 -2.56 -0.01 -5.33
CA ILE A 49 -1.31 -0.49 -4.71
C ILE A 49 -1.44 -1.98 -4.38
N ASP A 50 -2.60 -2.41 -3.88
CA ASP A 50 -2.89 -3.80 -3.51
C ASP A 50 -3.09 -4.75 -4.69
N ILE A 51 -2.96 -4.27 -5.93
CA ILE A 51 -2.99 -5.18 -7.08
C ILE A 51 -1.78 -6.11 -7.12
N ASP A 52 -0.67 -5.78 -6.43
CA ASP A 52 0.53 -6.63 -6.39
C ASP A 52 0.30 -7.97 -5.66
N HIS A 53 -0.71 -8.05 -4.80
CA HIS A 53 -1.18 -9.29 -4.17
C HIS A 53 -1.60 -10.34 -5.20
N ILE A 54 -1.93 -9.94 -6.43
CA ILE A 54 -2.23 -10.89 -7.51
C ILE A 54 -1.04 -11.79 -7.84
N LEU A 55 0.19 -11.30 -7.62
CA LEU A 55 1.40 -12.09 -7.80
C LEU A 55 1.46 -13.22 -6.77
N ASP A 56 1.29 -12.89 -5.49
CA ASP A 56 1.24 -13.87 -4.40
C ASP A 56 0.14 -14.90 -4.61
N TYR A 57 -1.03 -14.43 -5.06
CA TYR A 57 -2.15 -15.31 -5.42
C TYR A 57 -1.76 -16.29 -6.54
N PHE A 58 -1.19 -15.82 -7.65
CA PHE A 58 -0.81 -16.68 -8.77
C PHE A 58 0.35 -17.61 -8.46
N LEU A 59 1.29 -17.19 -7.61
CA LEU A 59 2.36 -18.06 -7.15
C LEU A 59 1.85 -19.22 -6.29
N TYR A 60 0.77 -19.02 -5.54
CA TYR A 60 0.17 -20.07 -4.71
C TYR A 60 -0.89 -20.92 -5.44
N TYR A 61 -1.89 -20.28 -6.06
CA TYR A 61 -3.03 -20.94 -6.69
C TYR A 61 -2.85 -21.23 -8.20
N GLY A 62 -1.80 -20.71 -8.83
CA GLY A 62 -1.60 -20.75 -10.29
C GLY A 62 -2.40 -19.66 -11.03
N PHE A 63 -2.27 -19.58 -12.36
CA PHE A 63 -2.80 -18.50 -13.22
C PHE A 63 -4.33 -18.50 -13.46
N SER A 64 -5.11 -19.11 -12.55
CA SER A 64 -6.57 -19.10 -12.63
C SER A 64 -7.14 -18.24 -11.52
N LEU A 65 -7.67 -17.06 -11.86
CA LEU A 65 -8.19 -16.11 -10.87
C LEU A 65 -9.60 -16.52 -10.38
N ASP A 66 -9.66 -17.03 -9.16
CA ASP A 66 -10.87 -17.14 -8.35
C ASP A 66 -10.95 -15.93 -7.41
N PHE A 67 -11.86 -15.00 -7.69
CA PHE A 67 -12.03 -13.76 -6.94
C PHE A 67 -12.34 -14.00 -5.45
N ILE A 68 -13.09 -15.06 -5.11
CA ILE A 68 -13.43 -15.33 -3.71
C ILE A 68 -12.18 -15.76 -2.95
N LYS A 69 -11.32 -16.58 -3.56
CA LYS A 69 -10.03 -16.97 -2.96
C LYS A 69 -9.06 -15.79 -2.88
N PHE A 70 -9.00 -14.97 -3.92
CA PHE A 70 -8.18 -13.76 -3.92
C PHE A 70 -8.56 -12.83 -2.75
N LEU A 71 -9.84 -12.54 -2.59
CA LEU A 71 -10.32 -11.66 -1.52
C LEU A 71 -10.14 -12.24 -0.10
N LYS A 72 -9.96 -13.55 0.06
CA LYS A 72 -9.66 -14.17 1.36
C LYS A 72 -8.20 -13.97 1.79
N ALA A 73 -7.29 -13.63 0.89
CA ALA A 73 -5.88 -13.41 1.19
C ALA A 73 -5.20 -14.53 2.01
N ASP A 74 -5.70 -15.77 1.92
CA ASP A 74 -5.20 -16.89 2.73
C ASP A 74 -3.90 -17.51 2.18
N TYR A 75 -3.56 -17.18 0.93
CA TYR A 75 -2.33 -17.62 0.25
C TYR A 75 -1.05 -17.15 0.93
N PHE A 76 -1.04 -16.05 1.69
CA PHE A 76 0.12 -15.66 2.51
C PHE A 76 0.41 -16.69 3.60
N SER A 77 -0.62 -17.02 4.38
CA SER A 77 -0.50 -17.98 5.48
C SER A 77 -0.27 -19.42 5.00
N GLN A 78 -0.80 -19.78 3.82
CA GLN A 78 -0.66 -21.13 3.27
C GLN A 78 0.66 -21.33 2.53
N SER A 79 1.17 -20.31 1.83
CA SER A 79 2.47 -20.39 1.16
C SER A 79 3.64 -20.16 2.11
N GLY A 80 3.42 -19.42 3.21
CA GLY A 80 4.48 -18.97 4.11
C GLY A 80 5.36 -17.86 3.50
N HIS A 81 4.92 -17.22 2.41
CA HIS A 81 5.65 -16.18 1.70
C HIS A 81 4.77 -14.95 1.47
N ALA A 82 5.37 -13.76 1.45
CA ALA A 82 4.71 -12.50 1.11
C ALA A 82 5.63 -11.63 0.22
N TYR A 83 5.39 -11.66 -1.09
CA TYR A 83 6.15 -10.93 -2.09
C TYR A 83 5.73 -9.46 -2.13
N VAL A 84 4.43 -9.16 -2.33
CA VAL A 84 3.79 -7.83 -2.37
C VAL A 84 4.79 -6.70 -2.68
N LEU A 85 5.26 -6.70 -3.94
CA LEU A 85 6.41 -5.92 -4.38
C LEU A 85 6.17 -4.41 -4.34
N PHE A 86 4.93 -3.96 -4.42
CA PHE A 86 4.59 -2.55 -4.30
C PHE A 86 4.52 -2.11 -2.84
N HIS A 87 4.54 -3.00 -1.87
CA HIS A 87 4.57 -2.66 -0.44
C HIS A 87 6.01 -2.57 0.08
N GLY A 88 6.70 -1.51 -0.34
CA GLY A 88 8.11 -1.25 0.00
C GLY A 88 8.34 0.13 0.61
N TRP A 89 8.98 0.22 1.78
CA TRP A 89 9.46 1.50 2.31
C TRP A 89 10.48 2.17 1.38
N GLU A 90 11.21 1.37 0.61
CA GLU A 90 12.15 1.83 -0.42
C GLU A 90 11.44 2.65 -1.52
N TRP A 91 10.21 2.28 -1.90
CA TRP A 91 9.42 3.05 -2.87
C TRP A 91 8.97 4.39 -2.28
N LEU A 92 8.60 4.43 -1.00
CA LEU A 92 8.27 5.69 -0.34
C LEU A 92 9.48 6.64 -0.36
N ALA A 93 10.67 6.13 0.00
CA ALA A 93 11.90 6.91 -0.03
C ALA A 93 12.21 7.44 -1.45
N LEU A 94 12.06 6.59 -2.47
CA LEU A 94 12.23 6.99 -3.87
C LEU A 94 11.22 8.08 -4.29
N LEU A 95 9.95 7.93 -3.91
CA LEU A 95 8.91 8.92 -4.18
C LEU A 95 9.23 10.27 -3.51
N VAL A 96 9.74 10.26 -2.28
CA VAL A 96 10.19 11.48 -1.60
C VAL A 96 11.30 12.15 -2.42
N ILE A 97 12.33 11.42 -2.84
CA ILE A 97 13.45 11.94 -3.64
C ILE A 97 12.96 12.54 -4.98
N ILE A 98 12.09 11.84 -5.70
CA ILE A 98 11.50 12.33 -6.96
C ILE A 98 10.75 13.65 -6.72
N ASN A 99 10.00 13.73 -5.62
CA ASN A 99 9.22 14.90 -5.26
C ASN A 99 10.08 16.06 -4.72
N MET A 100 11.30 15.82 -4.23
CA MET A 100 12.23 16.89 -3.81
C MET A 100 12.61 17.79 -4.98
N LYS A 101 12.87 17.23 -6.17
CA LYS A 101 13.18 18.03 -7.38
C LYS A 101 12.01 18.92 -7.81
N SER A 102 10.78 18.52 -7.48
CA SER A 102 9.56 19.28 -7.77
C SER A 102 9.25 20.38 -6.74
N MET A 103 10.10 20.59 -5.72
CA MET A 103 9.85 21.53 -4.62
C MET A 103 10.06 23.01 -4.98
N VAL A 104 10.62 23.35 -6.14
CA VAL A 104 10.88 24.74 -6.55
C VAL A 104 9.59 25.56 -6.68
N ASN A 105 8.45 24.93 -6.97
CA ASN A 105 7.14 25.60 -7.02
C ASN A 105 6.07 24.81 -6.26
N ILE A 106 5.88 25.17 -4.98
CA ILE A 106 4.95 24.50 -4.06
C ILE A 106 3.53 24.42 -4.64
N LYS A 107 3.02 25.49 -5.31
CA LYS A 107 1.66 25.47 -5.86
C LYS A 107 1.49 24.47 -7.01
N LYS A 108 2.52 24.29 -7.85
CA LYS A 108 2.51 23.29 -8.93
C LYS A 108 2.73 21.88 -8.40
N LYS A 109 3.50 21.72 -7.32
CA LYS A 109 3.80 20.43 -6.68
C LYS A 109 2.55 19.62 -6.34
N TRP A 110 1.55 20.26 -5.72
CA TRP A 110 0.30 19.58 -5.33
C TRP A 110 -0.53 19.05 -6.50
N LYS A 111 -0.18 19.41 -7.74
CA LYS A 111 -0.87 18.96 -8.96
C LYS A 111 -0.09 17.90 -9.73
N THR A 112 1.10 17.49 -9.27
CA THR A 112 1.88 16.46 -9.95
C THR A 112 1.40 15.07 -9.56
N PHE A 113 1.45 14.15 -10.52
CA PHE A 113 1.13 12.74 -10.28
C PHE A 113 1.98 12.15 -9.14
N TRP A 114 3.28 12.39 -9.15
CA TRP A 114 4.22 11.88 -8.13
C TRP A 114 3.89 12.31 -6.71
N PHE A 115 3.35 13.52 -6.54
CA PHE A 115 2.98 14.00 -5.22
C PHE A 115 1.69 13.37 -4.73
N ILE A 116 0.73 13.16 -5.63
CA ILE A 116 -0.51 12.44 -5.34
C ILE A 116 -0.22 10.97 -5.01
N LEU A 117 0.66 10.33 -5.77
CA LEU A 117 1.12 8.96 -5.50
C LEU A 117 1.76 8.86 -4.12
N LEU A 118 2.65 9.79 -3.76
CA LEU A 118 3.23 9.84 -2.41
C LEU A 118 2.16 9.95 -1.31
N PHE A 119 1.14 10.79 -1.50
CA PHE A 119 0.07 11.01 -0.54
C PHE A 119 -0.90 9.83 -0.41
N ALA A 120 -1.14 9.08 -1.48
CA ALA A 120 -1.94 7.85 -1.44
C ALA A 120 -1.15 6.71 -0.78
N TYR A 121 0.13 6.58 -1.15
CA TYR A 121 1.00 5.48 -0.74
C TYR A 121 1.41 5.55 0.75
N THR A 122 1.61 6.76 1.29
CA THR A 122 2.04 6.96 2.68
C THR A 122 1.08 6.36 3.73
N PRO A 123 -0.22 6.74 3.78
CA PRO A 123 -1.15 6.17 4.75
C PRO A 123 -1.33 4.66 4.56
N HIS A 124 -1.26 4.18 3.32
CA HIS A 124 -1.35 2.77 2.98
C HIS A 124 -0.27 1.96 3.72
N LEU A 125 0.99 2.29 3.45
CA LEU A 125 2.13 1.56 4.00
C LEU A 125 2.29 1.71 5.51
N ILE A 126 1.90 2.86 6.07
CA ILE A 126 1.86 3.07 7.52
C ILE A 126 0.83 2.11 8.14
N LEU A 127 -0.39 2.08 7.61
CA LEU A 127 -1.43 1.21 8.14
C LEU A 127 -1.01 -0.26 8.08
N ASP A 128 -0.45 -0.69 6.96
CA ASP A 128 0.07 -2.05 6.78
C ASP A 128 1.13 -2.42 7.82
N SER A 129 2.13 -1.55 7.99
CA SER A 129 3.23 -1.78 8.93
C SER A 129 2.74 -1.83 10.37
N LEU A 130 1.72 -1.05 10.71
CA LEU A 130 1.06 -1.10 12.02
C LEU A 130 0.23 -2.38 12.18
N ASN A 131 -0.49 -2.81 11.15
CA ASN A 131 -1.31 -4.03 11.16
C ASN A 131 -0.46 -5.30 11.31
N VAL A 132 0.70 -5.35 10.65
CA VAL A 132 1.67 -6.45 10.80
C VAL A 132 2.50 -6.30 12.08
N GLY A 133 2.63 -5.07 12.61
CA GLY A 133 3.45 -4.78 13.78
C GLY A 133 4.95 -4.66 13.49
N SER A 134 5.34 -4.56 12.22
CA SER A 134 6.74 -4.44 11.81
C SER A 134 6.89 -3.60 10.55
N PHE A 135 7.63 -2.50 10.66
CA PHE A 135 8.04 -1.69 9.50
C PHE A 135 9.06 -2.44 8.63
N LEU A 136 9.88 -3.29 9.24
CA LEU A 136 10.88 -4.09 8.51
C LEU A 136 10.24 -5.14 7.60
N PHE A 137 9.05 -5.63 7.96
CA PHE A 137 8.31 -6.58 7.13
C PHE A 137 8.06 -6.02 5.72
N TYR A 138 7.80 -4.71 5.60
CA TYR A 138 7.61 -4.03 4.32
C TYR A 138 8.88 -3.36 3.78
N SER A 139 10.07 -3.76 4.23
CA SER A 139 11.30 -3.49 3.50
C SER A 139 11.51 -4.60 2.46
N ILE A 140 11.58 -4.21 1.19
CA ILE A 140 11.86 -5.14 0.09
C ILE A 140 13.23 -5.77 0.27
N LEU A 141 14.23 -4.99 0.68
CA LEU A 141 15.57 -5.50 0.94
C LEU A 141 15.55 -6.52 2.08
N TYR A 142 14.88 -6.19 3.19
CA TYR A 142 14.73 -7.11 4.31
C TYR A 142 14.08 -8.44 3.88
N ARG A 143 12.96 -8.38 3.15
CA ARG A 143 12.30 -9.58 2.65
C ARG A 143 13.17 -10.36 1.68
N LEU A 144 13.90 -9.70 0.78
CA LEU A 144 14.82 -10.38 -0.14
C LEU A 144 15.89 -11.18 0.63
N PHE A 145 16.48 -10.60 1.68
CA PHE A 145 17.45 -11.32 2.53
C PHE A 145 16.83 -12.47 3.34
N HIS A 146 15.52 -12.45 3.56
CA HIS A 146 14.77 -13.48 4.27
C HIS A 146 13.90 -14.33 3.33
N SER A 147 14.23 -14.37 2.04
CA SER A 147 13.53 -15.14 1.01
C SER A 147 12.01 -14.91 0.97
N PHE A 148 11.57 -13.68 1.29
CA PHE A 148 10.16 -13.27 1.38
C PHE A 148 9.32 -14.07 2.38
N THR A 149 9.95 -14.66 3.41
CA THR A 149 9.23 -15.44 4.41
C THR A 149 8.17 -14.59 5.13
N TYR A 150 6.94 -15.07 5.14
CA TYR A 150 5.82 -14.50 5.90
C TYR A 150 5.96 -14.91 7.37
N LEU A 151 6.80 -14.18 8.09
CA LEU A 151 6.98 -14.33 9.53
C LEU A 151 6.00 -13.38 10.24
N VAL A 152 4.83 -13.91 10.55
CA VAL A 152 3.77 -13.20 11.29
C VAL A 152 3.40 -13.98 12.53
#